data_AF-A0A933UWE3-F1
#
_entry.id   AF-A0A933UWE3-F1
#
_cell.length_a   1.000
_cell.length_b   1.000
_cell.length_c   1.000
_cell.angle_alpha   90.00
_cell.angle_beta   90.00
_cell.angle_gamma   90.00
#
_symmetry.space_group_name_H-M   'P 1'
#
loop_
_entity.id
_entity.type
_entity.pdbx_description
1 polymer ?
#
loop_
_entity_poly.entity_id
_entity_poly.type
_entity_poly.pdbx_seq_one_letter_code
_entity_poly.pdbx_strand_id
1 'polypeptide(L)'
;MKSLNETEKREFAMRILNVLTTNAQAVKAAGVDPSGKAAMLKVLTDEAFAAEDAQIRMEADCRDVTARSRATTQTAYAAASGVVELIIGTIGSDKQLSRELRSLRKAITRGTGTEKVPAAAKPEKKTA
;
A
#
# COMPACT_ATOMS: atom_id res chain seq x y z
N MET A 1 -21.35 5.63 -28.43
CA MET A 1 -20.67 6.80 -27.84
C MET A 1 -19.49 6.30 -27.04
N LYS A 2 -18.30 6.91 -27.16
CA LYS A 2 -17.15 6.59 -26.31
C LYS A 2 -17.48 7.00 -24.88
N SER A 3 -17.32 6.11 -23.91
CA SER A 3 -17.52 6.45 -22.49
C SER A 3 -16.42 7.41 -22.05
N LEU A 4 -16.81 8.52 -21.42
CA LEU A 4 -15.87 9.47 -20.82
C LEU A 4 -15.13 8.81 -19.65
N ASN A 5 -13.84 9.13 -19.48
CA ASN A 5 -13.08 8.82 -18.28
C ASN A 5 -13.45 9.77 -17.12
N GLU A 6 -12.97 9.50 -15.90
CA GLU A 6 -13.36 10.28 -14.72
C GLU A 6 -12.91 11.75 -14.78
N THR A 7 -11.73 12.03 -15.34
CA THR A 7 -11.26 13.41 -15.56
C THR A 7 -12.17 14.16 -16.54
N GLU A 8 -12.51 13.51 -17.65
CA GLU A 8 -13.42 14.05 -18.67
C GLU A 8 -14.82 14.31 -18.09
N LYS A 9 -15.32 13.44 -17.21
CA LYS A 9 -16.60 13.63 -16.50
C LYS A 9 -16.56 14.84 -15.56
N ARG A 10 -15.49 15.00 -14.77
CA ARG A 10 -15.31 16.16 -13.87
C ARG A 10 -15.21 17.46 -14.65
N GLU A 11 -14.40 17.48 -15.71
CA GLU A 11 -14.29 18.66 -16.59
C GLU A 11 -15.64 19.03 -17.23
N PHE A 12 -16.40 18.04 -17.69
CA PHE A 12 -17.72 18.30 -18.24
C PHE A 12 -18.64 18.96 -17.22
N ALA A 13 -18.72 18.43 -15.99
CA ALA A 13 -19.54 19.01 -14.91
C ALA A 13 -19.12 20.46 -14.59
N MET A 14 -17.82 20.73 -14.52
CA MET A 14 -17.28 22.08 -14.34
C MET A 14 -17.66 23.04 -15.47
N ARG A 15 -17.54 22.59 -16.73
CA ARG A 15 -17.88 23.42 -17.89
C ARG A 15 -19.37 23.75 -17.89
N ILE A 16 -20.24 22.79 -17.56
CA ILE A 16 -21.69 23.03 -17.44
C ILE A 16 -21.97 24.00 -16.29
N LEU A 17 -21.36 23.82 -15.12
CA LEU A 17 -21.47 24.77 -14.01
C LEU A 17 -21.10 26.18 -14.45
N ASN A 18 -19.95 26.34 -15.12
CA ASN A 18 -19.49 27.64 -15.60
C ASN A 18 -20.44 28.27 -16.62
N VAL A 19 -21.03 27.47 -17.51
CA VAL A 19 -22.05 27.95 -18.46
C VAL A 19 -23.28 28.44 -17.71
N LEU A 20 -23.79 27.68 -16.72
CA LEU A 20 -24.95 28.04 -15.93
C LEU A 20 -24.73 29.31 -15.10
N THR A 21 -23.53 29.51 -14.55
CA THR A 21 -23.19 30.70 -13.76
C THR A 21 -22.97 31.92 -14.65
N THR A 22 -22.21 31.78 -15.74
CA THR A 22 -21.86 32.89 -16.63
C THR A 22 -23.06 33.39 -17.44
N ASN A 23 -23.95 32.48 -17.85
CA ASN A 23 -25.11 32.79 -18.69
C ASN A 23 -26.42 32.82 -17.89
N ALA A 24 -26.35 32.98 -16.56
CA ALA A 24 -27.50 32.83 -15.68
C ALA A 24 -28.69 33.72 -16.08
N GLN A 25 -28.44 34.95 -16.56
CA GLN A 25 -29.51 35.84 -17.02
C GLN A 25 -30.20 35.34 -18.30
N ALA A 26 -29.44 34.83 -19.27
CA ALA A 26 -30.00 34.28 -20.51
C ALA A 26 -30.83 33.01 -20.25
N VAL A 27 -30.36 32.16 -19.34
CA VAL A 27 -31.09 30.95 -18.92
C VAL A 27 -32.38 31.31 -18.18
N LYS A 28 -32.33 32.32 -17.30
CA LYS A 28 -33.53 32.87 -16.61
C LYS A 28 -34.51 33.50 -17.60
N ALA A 29 -34.03 34.24 -18.60
CA ALA A 29 -34.86 34.81 -19.65
C ALA A 29 -35.56 33.73 -20.49
N ALA A 30 -34.95 32.55 -20.62
CA ALA A 30 -35.56 31.37 -21.25
C ALA A 30 -36.54 30.60 -20.32
N GLY A 31 -36.85 31.13 -19.13
CA GLY A 31 -37.81 30.55 -18.19
C GLY A 31 -37.25 29.46 -17.27
N VAL A 32 -35.92 29.29 -17.22
CA VAL A 32 -35.27 28.29 -16.36
C VAL A 32 -34.47 28.99 -15.28
N ASP A 33 -34.67 28.65 -14.00
CA ASP A 33 -33.78 29.13 -12.93
C ASP A 33 -32.57 28.19 -12.76
N PRO A 34 -31.34 28.63 -13.13
CA PRO A 34 -30.15 27.80 -13.02
C PRO A 34 -29.62 27.68 -11.58
N SER A 35 -30.11 28.50 -10.63
CA SER A 35 -29.51 28.67 -9.30
C SER A 35 -29.33 27.34 -8.55
N GLY A 36 -30.40 26.55 -8.43
CA GLY A 36 -30.38 25.28 -7.71
C GLY A 36 -29.50 24.23 -8.39
N LYS A 37 -29.49 24.18 -9.74
CA LYS A 37 -28.66 23.23 -10.49
C LYS A 37 -27.17 23.60 -10.46
N ALA A 38 -26.86 24.88 -10.54
CA ALA A 38 -25.49 25.37 -10.38
C ALA A 38 -24.97 25.09 -8.96
N ALA A 39 -25.78 25.33 -7.92
CA ALA A 39 -25.41 25.00 -6.54
C ALA A 39 -25.13 23.49 -6.36
N MET A 40 -26.01 22.63 -6.89
CA MET A 40 -25.84 21.17 -6.85
C MET A 40 -24.56 20.73 -7.58
N LEU A 41 -24.32 21.21 -8.81
CA LEU A 41 -23.13 20.86 -9.58
C LEU A 41 -21.84 21.32 -8.89
N LYS A 42 -21.87 22.49 -8.25
CA LYS A 42 -20.73 23.00 -7.47
C LYS A 42 -20.39 22.04 -6.33
N VAL A 43 -21.38 21.65 -5.52
CA VAL A 43 -21.17 20.71 -4.40
C VAL A 43 -20.58 19.39 -4.89
N LEU A 44 -21.18 18.78 -5.91
CA LEU A 44 -20.72 17.49 -6.44
C LEU A 44 -19.31 17.56 -7.03
N THR A 45 -18.99 18.67 -7.68
CA THR A 45 -17.68 18.89 -8.29
C THR A 45 -16.62 19.09 -7.20
N ASP A 46 -16.91 19.91 -6.19
CA ASP A 46 -16.01 20.14 -5.05
C ASP A 46 -15.74 18.83 -4.27
N GLU A 47 -16.78 18.01 -4.03
CA GLU A 47 -16.66 16.70 -3.42
C GLU A 47 -15.76 15.75 -4.24
N ALA A 48 -15.95 15.73 -5.57
CA ALA A 48 -15.16 14.88 -6.46
C ALA A 48 -13.68 15.28 -6.47
N PHE A 49 -13.36 16.58 -6.50
CA PHE A 49 -11.97 17.05 -6.42
C PHE A 49 -11.35 16.77 -5.06
N ALA A 50 -12.09 17.00 -3.96
CA ALA A 50 -11.60 16.70 -2.63
C ALA A 50 -11.28 15.21 -2.46
N ALA A 51 -12.11 14.33 -3.03
CA ALA A 51 -11.87 12.89 -3.03
C ALA A 51 -10.64 12.49 -3.87
N GLU A 52 -10.43 13.11 -5.04
CA GLU A 52 -9.24 12.88 -5.86
C GLU A 52 -7.96 13.34 -5.16
N ASP A 53 -7.96 14.53 -4.56
CA ASP A 53 -6.84 15.03 -3.76
C ASP A 53 -6.51 14.09 -2.59
N ALA A 54 -7.55 13.55 -1.93
CA ALA A 54 -7.36 12.57 -0.87
C ALA A 54 -6.73 11.27 -1.39
N GLN A 55 -7.16 10.76 -2.54
CA GLN A 55 -6.55 9.58 -3.17
C GLN A 55 -5.08 9.80 -3.49
N ILE A 56 -4.73 10.95 -4.08
CA ILE A 56 -3.33 11.30 -4.41
C ILE A 56 -2.46 11.31 -3.14
N ARG A 57 -2.96 11.88 -2.04
CA ARG A 57 -2.26 11.89 -0.75
C ARG A 57 -2.09 10.48 -0.20
N MET A 58 -3.16 9.68 -0.21
CA MET A 58 -3.11 8.29 0.25
C MET A 58 -2.14 7.44 -0.56
N GLU A 59 -2.06 7.65 -1.87
CA GLU A 59 -1.07 7.00 -2.73
C GLU A 59 0.36 7.35 -2.32
N ALA A 60 0.63 8.64 -2.05
CA ALA A 60 1.94 9.08 -1.57
C ALA A 60 2.28 8.42 -0.23
N ASP A 61 1.35 8.43 0.73
CA ASP A 61 1.52 7.78 2.02
C ASP A 61 1.79 6.27 1.88
N CYS A 62 1.06 5.60 0.98
CA CYS A 62 1.28 4.18 0.71
C CYS A 62 2.65 3.90 0.13
N ARG A 63 3.17 4.76 -0.76
CA ARG A 63 4.53 4.65 -1.31
C ARG A 63 5.57 4.77 -0.19
N ASP A 64 5.42 5.74 0.70
CA ASP A 64 6.33 5.97 1.81
C ASP A 64 6.32 4.82 2.83
N VAL A 65 5.13 4.34 3.19
CA VAL A 65 4.97 3.17 4.07
C VAL A 65 5.58 1.92 3.43
N THR A 66 5.38 1.72 2.12
CA THR A 66 5.98 0.60 1.39
C THR A 66 7.51 0.70 1.39
N ALA A 67 8.07 1.89 1.14
CA ALA A 67 9.50 2.12 1.19
C ALA A 67 10.07 1.84 2.58
N ARG A 68 9.41 2.32 3.64
CA ARG A 68 9.80 2.08 5.04
C ARG A 68 9.74 0.59 5.40
N SER A 69 8.69 -0.11 4.99
CA SER A 69 8.54 -1.55 5.22
C SER A 69 9.68 -2.34 4.56
N ARG A 70 10.00 -2.03 3.30
CA ARG A 70 11.12 -2.66 2.57
C ARG A 70 12.46 -2.37 3.23
N ALA A 71 12.73 -1.13 3.60
CA ALA A 71 13.95 -0.74 4.29
C ALA A 71 14.10 -1.46 5.64
N THR A 72 13.03 -1.48 6.44
CA THR A 72 13.01 -2.16 7.74
C THR A 72 13.25 -3.67 7.59
N THR A 73 12.61 -4.29 6.59
CA THR A 73 12.80 -5.72 6.28
C THR A 73 14.25 -6.01 5.89
N GLN A 74 14.86 -5.15 5.06
CA GLN A 74 16.26 -5.29 4.67
C GLN A 74 17.20 -5.17 5.88
N THR A 75 16.96 -4.19 6.75
CA THR A 75 17.73 -4.01 7.99
C THR A 75 17.57 -5.22 8.92
N ALA A 76 16.35 -5.73 9.08
CA ALA A 76 16.09 -6.92 9.89
C ALA A 76 16.83 -8.15 9.33
N TYR A 77 16.82 -8.35 8.01
CA TYR A 77 17.56 -9.44 7.37
C TYR A 77 19.08 -9.30 7.54
N ALA A 78 19.62 -8.08 7.41
CA ALA A 78 21.04 -7.80 7.62
C ALA A 78 21.44 -8.08 9.08
N ALA A 79 20.63 -7.62 10.04
CA ALA A 79 20.85 -7.87 11.46
C ALA A 79 20.80 -9.37 11.79
N ALA A 80 19.78 -10.09 11.29
CA ALA A 80 19.66 -11.54 11.47
C ALA A 80 20.88 -12.28 10.87
N SER A 81 21.35 -11.84 9.70
CA SER A 81 22.57 -12.39 9.09
C SER A 81 23.79 -12.16 9.96
N GLY A 82 23.95 -10.97 10.53
CA GLY A 82 25.05 -10.65 11.46
C GLY A 82 25.01 -11.50 12.73
N VAL A 83 23.82 -11.74 13.29
CA VAL A 83 23.63 -12.64 14.45
C VAL A 83 24.05 -14.07 14.11
N VAL A 84 23.68 -14.58 12.93
CA VAL A 84 24.09 -15.92 12.48
C VAL A 84 25.62 -16.02 12.41
N GLU A 85 26.30 -15.05 11.80
CA GLU A 85 27.77 -15.05 11.71
C GLU A 85 28.42 -14.96 13.09
N LEU A 86 27.87 -14.14 14.01
CA LEU A 86 28.36 -14.04 15.38
C LEU A 86 28.25 -15.38 16.12
N ILE A 87 27.09 -16.05 16.02
CA ILE A 87 26.87 -17.35 16.66
C ILE A 87 27.87 -18.37 16.11
N ILE A 88 28.02 -18.46 14.78
CA ILE A 88 28.94 -19.40 14.13
C ILE A 88 30.39 -19.11 14.54
N GLY A 89 30.79 -17.84 14.58
CA GLY A 89 32.12 -17.44 15.02
C GLY A 89 32.40 -17.79 16.49
N THR A 90 31.37 -17.74 17.35
CA THR A 90 31.50 -18.03 18.78
C THR A 90 31.55 -19.53 19.08
N ILE A 91 30.68 -20.34 18.46
CA ILE A 91 30.56 -21.78 18.77
C ILE A 91 31.46 -22.67 17.89
N GLY A 92 31.99 -22.11 16.79
CA GLY A 92 32.77 -22.81 15.79
C GLY A 92 31.94 -23.34 14.61
N SER A 93 32.56 -23.42 13.44
CA SER A 93 31.90 -23.74 12.17
C SER A 93 31.40 -25.18 12.04
N ASP A 94 31.94 -26.10 12.83
CA ASP A 94 31.67 -27.55 12.71
C ASP A 94 30.56 -28.05 13.63
N LYS A 95 30.00 -27.18 14.47
CA LYS A 95 28.88 -27.55 15.33
C LYS A 95 27.60 -27.74 14.52
N GLN A 96 26.75 -28.66 14.97
CA GLN A 96 25.45 -28.96 14.36
C GLN A 96 24.60 -27.68 14.18
N LEU A 97 24.56 -26.84 15.20
CA LEU A 97 23.84 -25.55 15.17
C LEU A 97 24.36 -24.61 14.07
N SER A 98 25.68 -24.54 13.83
CA SER A 98 26.27 -23.74 12.76
C SER A 98 25.84 -24.22 11.37
N ARG A 99 25.68 -25.54 11.19
CA ARG A 99 25.19 -26.15 9.94
C ARG A 99 23.70 -25.85 9.73
N GLU A 100 22.90 -25.92 10.79
CA GLU A 100 21.47 -25.61 10.76
C GLU A 100 21.21 -24.14 10.39
N LEU A 101 21.92 -23.19 11.00
CA LEU A 101 21.78 -21.75 10.69
C LEU A 101 22.15 -21.43 9.23
N ARG A 102 23.22 -22.04 8.70
CA ARG A 102 23.58 -21.91 7.27
C ARG A 102 22.55 -22.53 6.34
N SER A 103 22.02 -23.70 6.73
CA SER A 103 20.96 -24.38 5.97
C SER A 103 19.70 -23.54 5.90
N LEU A 104 19.28 -22.93 7.02
CA LEU A 104 18.11 -22.05 7.09
C LEU A 104 18.24 -20.89 6.10
N ARG A 105 19.39 -20.21 6.06
CA ARG A 105 19.66 -19.12 5.11
C ARG A 105 19.59 -19.60 3.65
N LYS A 106 20.14 -20.79 3.36
CA LYS A 106 20.16 -21.39 2.02
C LYS A 106 18.81 -21.95 1.57
N ALA A 107 17.94 -22.33 2.50
CA ALA A 107 16.59 -22.81 2.20
C ALA A 107 15.67 -21.65 1.80
N ILE A 108 15.79 -20.51 2.50
CA ILE A 108 15.01 -19.30 2.21
C ILE A 108 15.34 -18.74 0.81
N THR A 109 16.60 -18.77 0.38
CA THR A 109 17.02 -18.24 -0.93
C THR A 109 16.66 -19.12 -2.13
N ARG A 110 16.34 -20.40 -1.91
CA ARG A 110 16.00 -21.35 -2.99
C ARG A 110 14.50 -21.46 -3.26
N GLY A 111 13.66 -20.68 -2.59
CA GLY A 111 12.20 -20.75 -2.74
C GLY A 111 11.58 -22.06 -2.23
N THR A 112 12.36 -22.93 -1.58
CA THR A 112 11.90 -24.20 -0.99
C THR A 112 11.29 -23.97 0.40
N GLY A 113 10.41 -22.97 0.51
CA GLY A 113 9.85 -22.43 1.75
C GLY A 113 8.76 -23.27 2.41
N THR A 114 8.75 -24.58 2.18
CA THR A 114 7.99 -25.52 3.00
C THR A 114 8.92 -26.66 3.33
N GLU A 115 9.37 -26.76 4.58
CA GLU A 115 9.28 -27.98 5.39
C GLU A 115 10.21 -27.95 6.63
N LYS A 116 9.55 -28.11 7.80
CA LYS A 116 10.05 -28.54 9.12
C LYS A 116 11.06 -27.65 9.86
N VAL A 117 10.50 -26.77 10.69
CA VAL A 117 11.09 -26.50 12.02
C VAL A 117 11.09 -27.83 12.78
N PRO A 118 12.25 -28.36 13.23
CA PRO A 118 12.26 -29.56 14.04
C PRO A 118 11.54 -29.28 15.36
N ALA A 119 10.51 -30.09 15.63
CA ALA A 119 9.78 -30.07 16.89
C ALA A 119 10.77 -30.24 18.05
N ALA A 120 10.62 -29.38 19.06
CA ALA A 120 11.33 -29.47 20.32
C ALA A 120 11.34 -30.93 20.81
N ALA A 121 12.54 -31.42 21.14
CA ALA A 121 12.74 -32.75 21.69
C ALA A 121 11.81 -32.96 22.90
N LYS A 122 11.02 -34.04 22.84
CA LYS A 122 10.17 -34.46 23.96
C LYS A 122 11.05 -34.73 25.19
N PRO A 123 10.62 -34.35 26.41
CA PRO A 123 11.35 -34.72 27.61
C PRO A 123 11.27 -36.24 27.80
N GLU A 124 12.43 -36.88 27.87
CA GLU A 124 12.56 -38.27 28.28
C GLU A 124 11.94 -38.43 29.68
N LYS A 125 10.87 -39.22 29.78
CA LYS A 125 10.37 -39.69 31.07
C LYS A 125 11.42 -40.63 31.65
N LYS A 126 12.12 -40.16 32.70
CA LYS A 126 12.87 -41.01 33.62
C LYS A 126 11.93 -42.09 34.18
N THR A 127 12.22 -43.33 33.86
CA THR A 127 11.74 -44.51 34.58
C THR A 127 12.30 -44.47 35.99
N ALA A 128 11.43 -44.64 36.98
CA ALA A 128 11.77 -45.08 38.33
C ALA A 128 10.97 -46.35 38.60
#